data_AF-A0A6I6FX11-F1
#
_entry.id   AF-A0A6I6FX11-F1
#
_cell.length_a   1.000
_cell.length_b   1.000
_cell.length_c   1.000
_cell.angle_alpha   90.00
_cell.angle_beta   90.00
_cell.angle_gamma   90.00
#
_symmetry.space_group_name_H-M   'P 1'
#
loop_
_entity.id
_entity.type
_entity.pdbx_description
1 polymer ?
#
loop_
_entity_poly.entity_id
_entity_poly.type
_entity_poly.pdbx_seq_one_letter_code
_entity_poly.pdbx_strand_id
1 'polypeptide(L)'
;MAAADGNPPSGVEDYNYPGAETIFKQKGIKLLRGDGRVLLADCGTSPNEIKVWSRAGDICFQASTTTGYITMELTEVWGLETTSHSIDADLTAGGETQTVNVPKDAFKSVGEGIPGGTPSTLVEIRVTG
;
A
#
# COMPACT_ATOMS: atom_id res chain seq x y z
N MET A 1 23.12 25.23 -37.89
CA MET A 1 23.95 24.38 -36.99
C MET A 1 23.61 24.72 -35.55
N ALA A 2 23.47 23.84 -34.57
CA ALA A 2 23.22 22.40 -34.47
C ALA A 2 23.16 22.12 -32.94
N ALA A 3 22.14 21.37 -32.53
CA ALA A 3 21.98 20.56 -31.30
C ALA A 3 22.54 21.05 -29.95
N ALA A 4 21.63 21.24 -28.98
CA ALA A 4 21.46 20.28 -27.89
C ALA A 4 20.21 20.65 -27.07
N ASP A 5 19.11 19.93 -27.31
CA ASP A 5 18.01 19.76 -26.37
C ASP A 5 18.57 19.16 -25.07
N GLY A 6 18.98 20.05 -24.17
CA GLY A 6 19.46 19.74 -22.83
C GLY A 6 18.44 20.14 -21.78
N ASN A 7 17.16 19.85 -22.00
CA ASN A 7 16.27 19.73 -20.84
C ASN A 7 16.57 18.33 -20.29
N PRO A 8 17.18 18.19 -19.09
CA PRO A 8 17.25 16.87 -18.47
C PRO A 8 15.84 16.28 -18.48
N PRO A 9 15.63 14.99 -18.81
CA PRO A 9 14.31 14.41 -18.60
C PRO A 9 14.04 14.67 -17.13
N SER A 10 13.03 15.50 -16.85
CA SER A 10 12.54 15.72 -15.51
C SER A 10 12.11 14.35 -15.04
N GLY A 11 13.03 13.67 -14.35
CA GLY A 11 12.73 12.55 -13.48
C GLY A 11 11.69 13.09 -12.54
N VAL A 12 10.43 12.79 -12.83
CA VAL A 12 9.36 12.90 -11.87
C VAL A 12 9.65 11.83 -10.82
N GLU A 13 10.69 12.05 -10.01
CA GLU A 13 11.02 11.32 -8.80
C GLU A 13 10.00 11.67 -7.70
N ASP A 14 8.71 11.75 -8.05
CA ASP A 14 7.61 11.97 -7.11
C ASP A 14 6.98 10.62 -6.74
N TYR A 15 7.83 9.69 -6.28
CA TYR A 15 7.47 8.37 -5.76
C TYR A 15 8.49 7.99 -4.68
N ASN A 16 8.34 8.54 -3.49
CA ASN A 16 9.22 8.36 -2.31
C ASN A 16 9.20 6.92 -1.73
N TYR A 17 9.27 5.90 -2.58
CA TYR A 17 9.45 4.50 -2.21
C TYR A 17 10.53 3.86 -3.11
N PRO A 18 11.56 3.22 -2.54
CA PRO A 18 12.66 2.67 -3.32
C PRO A 18 12.17 1.58 -4.28
N GLY A 19 12.39 1.79 -5.59
CA GLY A 19 12.00 0.82 -6.63
C GLY A 19 10.51 0.84 -7.01
N ALA A 20 9.77 1.92 -6.69
CA ALA A 20 8.34 2.05 -6.98
C ALA A 20 7.96 1.75 -8.45
N GLU A 21 8.71 2.26 -9.43
CA GLU A 21 8.45 2.00 -10.85
C GLU A 21 8.60 0.53 -11.23
N THR A 22 9.61 -0.15 -10.66
CA THR A 22 9.84 -1.57 -10.90
C THR A 22 8.72 -2.41 -10.29
N ILE A 23 8.29 -2.07 -9.07
CA ILE A 23 7.18 -2.71 -8.38
C ILE A 23 5.87 -2.51 -9.15
N PHE A 24 5.62 -1.30 -9.65
CA PHE A 24 4.44 -1.03 -10.48
C PHE A 24 4.45 -1.85 -11.78
N LYS A 25 5.58 -1.92 -12.49
CA LYS A 25 5.68 -2.71 -13.73
C LYS A 25 5.57 -4.22 -13.50
N GLN A 26 6.06 -4.73 -12.38
CA GLN A 26 6.07 -6.17 -12.10
C GLN A 26 4.81 -6.67 -11.41
N LYS A 27 4.23 -5.86 -10.51
CA LYS A 27 3.12 -6.27 -9.63
C LYS A 27 1.85 -5.43 -9.84
N GLY A 28 1.90 -4.36 -10.64
CA GLY A 28 0.77 -3.46 -10.85
C GLY A 28 0.47 -2.54 -9.67
N ILE A 29 1.38 -2.45 -8.69
CA ILE A 29 1.16 -1.73 -7.43
C ILE A 29 1.88 -0.40 -7.47
N LYS A 30 1.15 0.69 -7.26
CA LYS A 30 1.73 2.02 -7.25
C LYS A 30 2.05 2.42 -5.81
N LEU A 31 3.29 2.19 -5.38
CA LEU A 31 3.76 2.68 -4.08
C LEU A 31 4.13 4.16 -4.23
N LEU A 32 3.61 5.01 -3.35
CA LEU A 32 3.74 6.45 -3.46
C LEU A 32 4.81 6.99 -2.51
N ARG A 33 4.63 6.87 -1.20
CA ARG A 33 5.52 7.43 -0.18
C ARG A 33 5.50 6.59 1.07
N GLY A 34 6.58 6.55 1.83
CA GLY A 34 6.56 6.00 3.19
C GLY A 34 7.65 6.62 4.04
N ASP A 35 7.61 6.35 5.34
CA ASP A 35 8.66 6.76 6.28
C ASP A 35 9.79 5.73 6.42
N GLY A 36 9.79 4.70 5.56
CA GLY A 36 10.79 3.63 5.54
C GLY A 36 10.64 2.60 6.67
N ARG A 37 9.63 2.74 7.53
CA ARG A 37 9.34 1.80 8.63
C ARG A 37 8.37 0.69 8.23
N VAL A 38 7.57 0.96 7.21
CA VAL A 38 6.68 0.01 6.55
C VAL A 38 7.18 -0.16 5.12
N LEU A 39 7.59 -1.38 4.76
CA LEU A 39 8.18 -1.69 3.46
C LEU A 39 7.49 -2.91 2.85
N LEU A 40 7.29 -2.91 1.54
CA LEU A 40 6.89 -4.08 0.77
C LEU A 40 7.87 -5.23 1.02
N ALA A 41 7.34 -6.41 1.32
CA ALA A 41 8.07 -7.64 1.58
C ALA A 41 7.39 -8.82 0.86
N ASP A 42 8.08 -9.96 0.81
CA ASP A 42 7.47 -11.20 0.36
C ASP A 42 6.51 -11.75 1.42
N CYS A 43 5.32 -12.15 1.00
CA CYS A 43 4.31 -12.72 1.91
C CYS A 43 4.81 -13.99 2.58
N GLY A 44 4.50 -14.17 3.87
CA GLY A 44 4.89 -15.34 4.64
C GLY A 44 6.37 -15.39 5.07
N THR A 45 7.12 -14.29 4.87
CA THR A 45 8.54 -14.21 5.25
C THR A 45 8.78 -13.50 6.58
N SER A 46 7.79 -12.76 7.11
CA SER A 46 7.96 -11.88 8.26
C SER A 46 6.88 -12.11 9.32
N PRO A 47 7.23 -12.24 10.62
CA PRO A 47 6.25 -12.34 11.69
C PRO A 47 5.49 -11.02 11.94
N ASN A 48 5.96 -9.91 11.35
CA ASN A 48 5.37 -8.58 11.47
C ASN A 48 4.75 -8.13 10.13
N GLU A 49 4.22 -9.09 9.37
CA GLU A 49 3.61 -8.81 8.08
C GLU A 49 2.19 -8.25 8.23
N ILE A 50 1.88 -7.33 7.33
CA ILE A 50 0.56 -6.78 7.05
C ILE A 50 0.22 -7.23 5.64
N LYS A 51 -0.76 -8.10 5.53
CA LYS A 51 -1.19 -8.66 4.25
C LYS A 51 -2.42 -7.93 3.74
N VAL A 52 -2.32 -7.45 2.51
CA VAL A 52 -3.38 -6.78 1.78
C VAL A 52 -3.86 -7.69 0.67
N TRP A 53 -5.15 -7.97 0.70
CA TRP A 53 -5.80 -8.85 -0.25
C TRP A 53 -6.50 -8.01 -1.31
N SER A 54 -6.04 -8.12 -2.55
CA SER A 54 -6.60 -7.40 -3.70
C SER A 54 -6.91 -8.34 -4.87
N ARG A 55 -7.66 -7.86 -5.86
CA ARG A 55 -7.87 -8.61 -7.11
C ARG A 55 -6.60 -8.73 -7.97
N ALA A 56 -5.69 -7.75 -7.86
CA ALA A 56 -4.41 -7.76 -8.55
C ALA A 56 -3.41 -8.77 -7.92
N GLY A 57 -3.68 -9.22 -6.69
CA GLY A 57 -2.87 -10.19 -5.97
C GLY A 57 -2.69 -9.83 -4.49
N ASP A 58 -2.11 -10.78 -3.76
CA ASP A 58 -1.77 -10.61 -2.35
C ASP A 58 -0.47 -9.81 -2.22
N ILE A 59 -0.50 -8.81 -1.35
CA ILE A 59 0.59 -7.86 -1.18
C ILE A 59 0.92 -7.79 0.30
N CYS A 60 2.18 -8.00 0.65
CA CYS A 60 2.59 -8.01 2.04
C CYS A 60 3.56 -6.87 2.32
N PHE A 61 3.33 -6.20 3.44
CA PHE A 61 4.20 -5.17 3.97
C PHE A 61 4.78 -5.66 5.30
N GLN A 62 6.05 -5.41 5.53
CA GLN A 62 6.69 -5.61 6.81
C GLN A 62 6.75 -4.27 7.57
N ALA A 63 6.18 -4.26 8.77
CA ALA A 63 6.40 -3.19 9.73
C ALA A 63 7.59 -3.54 10.63
N SER A 64 8.64 -2.70 10.61
CA SER A 64 9.82 -2.91 11.46
C SER A 64 9.68 -2.28 12.85
N THR A 65 8.63 -1.49 13.07
CA THR A 65 8.37 -0.70 14.28
C THR A 65 6.87 -0.62 14.56
N THR A 66 6.50 -0.26 15.79
CA THR A 66 5.10 -0.07 16.23
C THR A 66 4.44 1.20 15.72
N THR A 67 5.18 2.02 14.96
CA THR A 67 4.67 3.23 14.29
C THR A 67 5.32 3.34 12.92
N GLY A 68 4.58 3.87 11.96
CA GLY A 68 5.07 4.10 10.61
C GLY A 68 3.92 4.26 9.64
N TYR A 69 4.22 4.71 8.43
CA TYR A 69 3.18 4.83 7.40
C TYR A 69 3.74 4.60 6.01
N ILE A 70 2.85 4.13 5.14
CA ILE A 70 3.09 4.01 3.72
C ILE A 70 1.82 4.35 2.96
N THR A 71 1.95 5.18 1.94
CA THR A 71 0.91 5.52 0.98
C THR A 71 1.14 4.79 -0.33
N MET A 72 0.05 4.38 -0.94
CA MET A 72 0.04 3.59 -2.17
C MET A 72 -1.25 3.86 -2.95
N GLU A 73 -1.37 3.37 -4.17
CA GLU A 73 -2.66 3.25 -4.84
C GLU A 73 -2.81 1.79 -5.26
N LEU A 74 -3.62 1.07 -4.48
CA LEU A 74 -3.94 -0.32 -4.77
C LEU A 74 -5.45 -0.46 -4.90
N THR A 75 -5.91 -0.72 -6.11
CA THR A 75 -7.32 -0.85 -6.43
C THR A 75 -7.86 -2.24 -6.06
N GLU A 76 -9.18 -2.33 -5.94
CA GLU A 76 -9.89 -3.61 -5.76
C GLU A 76 -9.40 -4.39 -4.52
N VAL A 77 -9.14 -3.65 -3.43
CA VAL A 77 -8.79 -4.23 -2.14
C VAL A 77 -10.06 -4.71 -1.46
N TRP A 78 -10.03 -5.97 -1.03
CA TRP A 78 -11.17 -6.65 -0.44
C TRP A 78 -10.91 -7.16 0.98
N GLY A 79 -9.64 -7.23 1.40
CA GLY A 79 -9.28 -7.71 2.73
C GLY A 79 -7.97 -7.12 3.22
N LEU A 80 -7.89 -6.95 4.54
CA LEU A 80 -6.70 -6.54 5.26
C LEU A 80 -6.47 -7.51 6.39
N GLU A 81 -5.23 -7.94 6.56
CA GLU A 81 -4.85 -8.89 7.57
C GLU A 81 -3.57 -8.43 8.24
N THR A 82 -3.55 -8.54 9.56
CA THR A 82 -2.43 -8.17 10.41
C THR A 82 -2.00 -9.39 11.22
N THR A 83 -0.71 -9.45 11.52
CA THR A 83 -0.14 -10.48 12.39
C THR A 83 0.23 -9.86 13.74
N SER A 84 1.36 -9.16 13.81
CA SER A 84 1.90 -8.65 15.08
C SER A 84 1.50 -7.22 15.44
N HIS A 85 1.15 -6.39 14.45
CA HIS A 85 0.86 -4.97 14.64
C HIS A 85 -0.55 -4.60 14.20
N SER A 86 -1.19 -3.73 14.96
CA SER A 86 -2.40 -3.03 14.59
C SER A 86 -2.10 -1.91 13.60
N ILE A 87 -3.05 -1.68 12.69
CA ILE A 87 -2.95 -0.65 11.65
C ILE A 87 -4.26 0.13 11.53
N ASP A 88 -4.13 1.35 11.05
CA ASP A 88 -5.21 2.09 10.41
C ASP A 88 -4.96 2.10 8.90
N ALA A 89 -5.95 1.68 8.13
CA ALA A 89 -5.88 1.63 6.67
C ALA A 89 -6.89 2.59 6.06
N ASP A 90 -6.44 3.55 5.26
CA ASP A 90 -7.31 4.46 4.53
C ASP A 90 -7.69 3.88 3.18
N LEU A 91 -8.99 3.68 2.97
CA LEU A 91 -9.56 3.16 1.73
C LEU A 91 -10.43 4.21 1.09
N THR A 92 -10.26 4.42 -0.21
CA THR A 92 -11.08 5.34 -0.99
C THR A 92 -12.07 4.56 -1.85
N ALA A 93 -13.37 4.83 -1.71
CA ALA A 93 -14.44 4.22 -2.49
C ALA A 93 -15.43 5.29 -2.92
N GLY A 94 -15.82 5.32 -4.20
CA GLY A 94 -16.78 6.31 -4.71
C GLY A 94 -16.33 7.77 -4.59
N GLY A 95 -15.04 8.04 -4.39
CA GLY A 95 -14.49 9.38 -4.18
C GLY A 95 -14.40 9.82 -2.71
N GLU A 96 -14.84 8.98 -1.77
CA GLU A 96 -14.72 9.23 -0.33
C GLU A 96 -13.67 8.31 0.30
N THR A 97 -12.83 8.88 1.16
CA THR A 97 -11.81 8.12 1.90
C THR A 97 -12.31 7.82 3.31
N GLN A 98 -12.19 6.55 3.72
CA GLN A 98 -12.57 6.05 5.03
C GLN A 98 -11.39 5.32 5.68
N THR A 99 -11.15 5.62 6.95
CA THR A 99 -10.13 4.93 7.74
C THR A 99 -10.73 3.69 8.40
N VAL A 100 -10.09 2.54 8.19
CA VAL A 100 -10.47 1.26 8.76
C VAL A 100 -9.38 0.80 9.72
N ASN A 101 -9.71 0.76 11.01
CA ASN A 101 -8.84 0.17 12.01
C ASN A 101 -8.85 -1.37 11.91
N VAL A 102 -7.67 -1.97 11.84
CA VAL A 102 -7.45 -3.42 11.87
C VAL A 102 -6.57 -3.74 13.10
N PRO A 103 -7.12 -4.40 14.13
CA PRO A 103 -6.35 -4.75 15.32
C PRO A 103 -5.25 -5.75 14.97
N LYS A 104 -4.29 -5.98 15.87
CA LYS A 104 -3.27 -7.03 15.69
C LYS A 104 -3.92 -8.42 15.63
N ASP A 105 -3.30 -9.35 14.90
CA ASP A 105 -3.75 -10.74 14.74
C ASP A 105 -5.22 -10.83 14.26
N ALA A 106 -5.56 -9.99 13.27
CA ALA A 106 -6.93 -9.90 12.78
C ALA A 106 -7.02 -9.76 11.27
N PHE A 107 -8.06 -10.38 10.73
CA PHE A 107 -8.50 -10.18 9.36
C PHE A 107 -9.74 -9.29 9.35
N LYS A 108 -9.78 -8.32 8.44
CA LYS A 108 -10.91 -7.42 8.23
C LYS A 108 -11.23 -7.31 6.74
N SER A 109 -12.46 -7.67 6.40
CA SER A 109 -13.00 -7.43 5.07
C SER A 109 -13.25 -5.94 4.86
N VAL A 110 -12.91 -5.44 3.67
CA VAL A 110 -13.11 -4.05 3.24
C VAL A 110 -13.59 -4.03 1.80
N GLY A 111 -14.12 -2.91 1.33
CA GLY A 111 -14.57 -2.77 -0.06
C GLY A 111 -15.45 -3.91 -0.54
N GLU A 112 -15.08 -4.54 -1.65
CA GLU A 112 -15.82 -5.66 -2.25
C GLU A 112 -15.82 -6.96 -1.42
N GLY A 113 -14.97 -7.04 -0.38
CA GLY A 113 -15.01 -8.15 0.57
C GLY A 113 -16.21 -8.10 1.51
N ILE A 114 -16.95 -7.00 1.53
CA ILE A 114 -18.19 -6.81 2.28
C ILE A 114 -19.38 -7.01 1.34
N PRO A 115 -20.46 -7.71 1.75
CA PRO A 115 -21.66 -7.84 0.93
C PRO A 115 -22.23 -6.49 0.50
N GLY A 116 -22.24 -6.22 -0.81
CA GLY A 116 -22.68 -4.93 -1.38
C GLY A 116 -21.67 -3.79 -1.26
N GLY A 117 -20.44 -4.07 -0.83
CA GLY A 117 -19.39 -3.07 -0.70
C GLY A 117 -18.83 -2.64 -2.05
N THR A 118 -18.47 -1.36 -2.14
CA THR A 118 -17.93 -0.74 -3.36
C THR A 118 -16.44 -1.06 -3.52
N PRO A 119 -15.94 -1.26 -4.76
CA PRO A 119 -14.51 -1.31 -5.04
C PRO A 119 -13.76 -0.20 -4.32
N SER A 120 -12.84 -0.63 -3.45
CA SER A 120 -12.08 0.26 -2.59
C SER A 120 -10.62 0.26 -3.01
N THR A 121 -10.05 1.45 -3.09
CA THR A 121 -8.63 1.67 -3.36
C THR A 121 -7.94 1.95 -2.03
N LEU A 122 -7.01 1.09 -1.63
CA LEU A 122 -6.18 1.36 -0.46
C LEU A 122 -5.18 2.47 -0.80
N VAL A 123 -5.21 3.55 -0.01
CA VAL A 123 -4.41 4.75 -0.23
C VAL A 123 -3.32 4.97 0.82
N GLU A 124 -3.54 4.53 2.06
CA GLU A 124 -2.56 4.60 3.14
C GLU A 124 -2.70 3.41 4.09
N ILE A 125 -1.57 2.93 4.61
CA ILE A 125 -1.50 2.09 5.80
C ILE A 125 -0.64 2.81 6.83
N ARG A 126 -1.15 2.91 8.05
CA ARG A 126 -0.45 3.47 9.20
C ARG A 126 -0.40 2.45 10.34
N VAL A 127 0.79 2.16 10.84
CA VAL A 127 0.97 1.27 12.00
C VAL A 127 0.69 2.06 13.27
N THR A 128 -0.13 1.50 14.15
CA THR A 128 -0.61 2.19 15.36
C THR A 128 -0.27 1.49 16.67
N GLY A 129 0.24 0.25 16.65
CA GLY A 129 0.73 -0.45 17.84
C GLY A 129 1.04 -1.91 17.59
#